data_AF-A0A3D1JQF6-F1
#
_entry.id   AF-A0A3D1JQF6-F1
#
_cell.length_a   1.000
_cell.length_b   1.000
_cell.length_c   1.000
_cell.angle_alpha   90.00
_cell.angle_beta   90.00
_cell.angle_gamma   90.00
#
_symmetry.space_group_name_H-M   'P 1'
#
loop_
_entity.id
_entity.type
_entity.pdbx_description
1 polymer ?
#
loop_
_entity_poly.entity_id
_entity_poly.type
_entity_poly.pdbx_seq_one_letter_code
_entity_poly.pdbx_strand_id
1 'polypeptide(L)'
;MHLYPWARAYDMALKEPQVLIFLIARTAAREPQFHWAGEIMQIQYHLYRLKRRPLDVTDLASARAYTIGVMRDDVRQQYLRSKGFEKLVVSAQPLDNFRKLLSGQVDLVPLTTDDAAMLCKETGFDCADLQRVLTLDEASTGLYMAYSRQTPLEVVQRTRQAFERLKAEGIVKRTMERGS
;
A
#
# COMPACT_ATOMS: atom_id res chain seq x y z
N MET A 1 -10.61 13.76 -17.54
CA MET A 1 -9.81 13.40 -16.35
C MET A 1 -8.66 14.37 -16.26
N HIS A 2 -8.47 15.04 -15.12
CA HIS A 2 -7.39 16.01 -14.93
C HIS A 2 -6.41 15.48 -13.88
N LEU A 3 -5.11 15.65 -14.14
CA LEU A 3 -4.05 15.30 -13.20
C LEU A 3 -3.66 16.53 -12.39
N TYR A 4 -3.76 16.42 -11.08
CA TYR A 4 -3.34 17.45 -10.14
C TYR A 4 -2.30 16.86 -9.17
N PRO A 5 -1.40 17.67 -8.59
CA PRO A 5 -0.65 17.26 -7.40
C PRO A 5 -1.61 16.72 -6.35
N TRP A 6 -1.28 15.57 -5.73
CA TRP A 6 -2.23 14.83 -4.88
C TRP A 6 -2.87 15.70 -3.79
N ALA A 7 -2.07 16.57 -3.14
CA ALA A 7 -2.57 17.49 -2.12
C ALA A 7 -3.66 18.44 -2.65
N ARG A 8 -3.53 18.91 -3.90
CA ARG A 8 -4.53 19.76 -4.54
C ARG A 8 -5.80 18.98 -4.90
N ALA A 9 -5.66 17.77 -5.45
CA ALA A 9 -6.82 16.92 -5.73
C ALA A 9 -7.61 16.59 -4.45
N TYR A 10 -6.90 16.30 -3.35
CA TYR A 10 -7.50 16.06 -2.04
C TYR A 10 -8.23 17.30 -1.51
N ASP A 11 -7.60 18.47 -1.58
CA ASP A 11 -8.20 19.73 -1.14
C ASP A 11 -9.48 20.08 -1.93
N MET A 12 -9.44 19.90 -3.26
CA MET A 12 -10.63 20.04 -4.11
C MET A 12 -11.73 19.07 -3.71
N ALA A 13 -11.39 17.79 -3.47
CA ALA A 13 -12.37 16.78 -3.08
C ALA A 13 -13.00 17.04 -1.69
N LEU A 14 -12.34 17.80 -0.82
CA LEU A 14 -12.90 18.23 0.46
C LEU A 14 -13.82 19.45 0.34
N LYS A 15 -13.50 20.38 -0.55
CA LYS A 15 -14.10 21.72 -0.57
C LYS A 15 -15.10 21.95 -1.69
N GLU A 16 -14.89 21.30 -2.84
CA GLU A 16 -15.69 21.51 -4.04
C GLU A 16 -16.71 20.38 -4.23
N PRO A 17 -17.92 20.70 -4.69
CA PRO A 17 -18.93 19.70 -5.00
C PRO A 17 -18.59 18.93 -6.27
N GLN A 18 -19.10 17.71 -6.39
CA GLN A 18 -19.02 16.87 -7.60
C GLN A 18 -17.59 16.46 -8.00
N VAL A 19 -16.65 16.44 -7.05
CA VAL A 19 -15.29 15.94 -7.28
C VAL A 19 -15.22 14.44 -6.95
N LEU A 20 -14.71 13.64 -7.89
CA LEU A 20 -14.35 12.23 -7.68
C LEU A 20 -12.83 12.09 -7.58
N ILE A 21 -12.33 11.72 -6.40
CA ILE A 21 -10.91 11.42 -6.18
C ILE A 21 -10.66 9.91 -6.25
N PHE A 22 -9.51 9.52 -6.80
CA PHE A 22 -9.09 8.12 -6.99
C PHE A 22 -7.87 7.82 -6.12
N LEU A 23 -7.66 6.52 -5.84
CA LEU A 23 -6.51 6.01 -5.08
C LEU A 23 -6.34 6.66 -3.70
N ILE A 24 -7.44 6.94 -3.02
CA ILE A 24 -7.44 7.47 -1.66
C ILE A 24 -7.58 6.32 -0.64
N ALA A 25 -6.68 6.29 0.33
CA ALA A 25 -6.78 5.35 1.46
C ALA A 25 -7.97 5.71 2.36
N ARG A 26 -8.79 4.70 2.67
CA ARG A 26 -9.96 4.81 3.55
C ARG A 26 -9.53 4.57 5.00
N THR A 27 -9.53 5.65 5.77
CA THR A 27 -9.14 5.64 7.19
C THR A 27 -10.27 6.17 8.05
N ALA A 28 -10.26 5.86 9.35
CA ALA A 28 -11.27 6.37 10.29
C ALA A 28 -11.40 7.90 10.27
N ALA A 29 -10.28 8.62 10.13
CA ALA A 29 -10.28 10.07 10.05
C ALA A 29 -10.95 10.60 8.76
N ARG A 30 -10.85 9.87 7.64
CA ARG A 30 -11.41 10.26 6.34
C ARG A 30 -12.82 9.75 6.11
N GLU A 31 -13.24 8.73 6.84
CA GLU A 31 -14.55 8.11 6.72
C GLU A 31 -15.72 9.13 6.65
N PRO A 32 -15.79 10.14 7.54
CA PRO A 32 -16.88 11.12 7.48
C PRO A 32 -16.72 12.19 6.38
N GLN A 33 -15.54 12.29 5.76
CA GLN A 33 -15.17 13.37 4.83
C GLN A 33 -15.56 13.08 3.37
N PHE A 34 -16.01 11.86 3.04
CA PHE A 34 -16.31 11.48 1.67
C PHE A 34 -17.53 10.58 1.52
N HIS A 35 -18.00 10.45 0.29
CA HIS A 35 -18.86 9.36 -0.14
C HIS A 35 -18.04 8.31 -0.90
N TRP A 36 -17.74 7.18 -0.24
CA TRP A 36 -16.92 6.09 -0.81
C TRP A 36 -17.65 5.38 -1.95
N ALA A 37 -17.14 5.49 -3.18
CA ALA A 37 -17.81 4.97 -4.38
C ALA A 37 -17.41 3.52 -4.71
N GLY A 38 -16.24 3.06 -4.25
CA GLY A 38 -15.83 1.67 -4.45
C GLY A 38 -14.34 1.46 -4.26
N GLU A 39 -13.97 0.25 -3.88
CA GLU A 39 -12.57 -0.15 -3.69
C GLU A 39 -11.93 -0.50 -5.03
N ILE A 40 -10.84 0.20 -5.38
CA ILE A 40 -10.09 -0.02 -6.60
C ILE A 40 -9.13 -1.19 -6.42
N MET A 41 -8.34 -1.15 -5.35
CA MET A 41 -7.31 -2.15 -5.06
C MET A 41 -7.02 -2.22 -3.57
N GLN A 42 -6.41 -3.32 -3.16
CA GLN A 42 -5.79 -3.43 -1.85
C GLN A 42 -4.29 -3.27 -1.98
N ILE A 43 -3.73 -2.43 -1.12
CA ILE A 43 -2.29 -2.46 -0.89
C ILE A 43 -2.07 -3.38 0.30
N GLN A 44 -1.42 -4.52 0.04
CA GLN A 44 -0.98 -5.45 1.05
C GLN A 44 0.53 -5.33 1.23
N TYR A 45 0.95 -5.05 2.47
CA TYR A 45 2.35 -5.04 2.83
C TYR A 45 2.72 -6.36 3.49
N HIS A 46 3.87 -6.90 3.10
CA HIS A 46 4.41 -8.11 3.70
C HIS A 46 5.87 -7.90 4.10
N LEU A 47 6.26 -8.52 5.21
CA LEU A 47 7.67 -8.66 5.56
C LEU A 47 8.31 -9.74 4.69
N TYR A 48 9.42 -9.39 4.06
CA TYR A 48 10.24 -10.29 3.27
C TYR A 48 11.61 -10.50 3.91
N ARG A 49 12.11 -11.73 3.82
CA ARG A 49 13.49 -12.11 4.15
C ARG A 49 14.15 -12.85 2.99
N LEU A 50 15.46 -13.03 3.06
CA LEU A 50 16.17 -13.96 2.17
C LEU A 50 15.94 -15.41 2.62
N LYS A 51 15.70 -16.33 1.69
CA LYS A 51 15.53 -17.77 1.99
C LYS A 51 16.74 -18.35 2.72
N ARG A 52 17.95 -17.98 2.29
CA ARG A 52 19.24 -18.39 2.89
C ARG A 52 19.42 -17.97 4.35
N ARG A 53 18.58 -17.07 4.87
CA ARG A 53 18.56 -16.64 6.27
C ARG A 53 17.24 -17.06 6.92
N PRO A 54 17.14 -18.28 7.46
CA PRO A 54 15.94 -18.68 8.18
C PRO A 54 15.76 -17.80 9.41
N LEU A 55 14.60 -17.15 9.50
CA LEU A 55 14.15 -16.37 10.65
C LEU A 55 12.82 -16.97 11.10
N ASP A 56 12.63 -17.09 12.40
CA ASP A 56 11.36 -17.52 12.98
C ASP A 56 10.45 -16.29 13.16
N VAL A 57 9.60 -16.07 12.16
CA VAL A 57 8.62 -14.97 12.12
C VAL A 57 7.26 -15.60 11.86
N THR A 58 6.54 -15.90 12.93
CA THR A 58 5.20 -16.51 12.90
C THR A 58 4.10 -15.48 13.08
N ASP A 59 4.43 -14.33 13.66
CA ASP A 59 3.52 -13.23 13.95
C ASP A 59 4.28 -11.89 14.03
N LEU A 60 3.54 -10.81 14.32
CA LEU A 60 4.13 -9.49 14.46
C LEU A 60 5.06 -9.36 15.69
N ALA A 61 4.81 -10.14 16.75
CA ALA A 61 5.59 -10.05 17.98
C ALA A 61 6.99 -10.65 17.80
N SER A 62 7.09 -11.83 17.20
CA SER A 62 8.34 -12.52 16.83
C SER A 62 9.19 -11.68 15.87
N ALA A 63 8.57 -10.94 14.94
CA ALA A 63 9.28 -10.04 14.03
C ALA A 63 10.10 -8.94 14.75
N ARG A 64 9.73 -8.55 15.99
CA ARG A 64 10.43 -7.49 16.75
C ARG A 64 11.87 -7.86 17.13
N ALA A 65 12.21 -9.15 17.12
CA ALA A 65 13.55 -9.62 17.41
C ALA A 65 14.58 -9.19 16.35
N TYR A 66 14.12 -8.88 15.12
CA TYR A 66 14.96 -8.71 13.95
C TYR A 66 15.07 -7.25 13.49
N THR A 67 16.10 -6.97 12.70
CA THR A 67 16.34 -5.63 12.14
C THR A 67 15.49 -5.43 10.89
N ILE A 68 14.72 -4.34 10.82
CA ILE A 68 13.80 -4.09 9.71
C ILE A 68 14.18 -2.82 8.96
N GLY A 69 14.44 -2.93 7.65
CA GLY A 69 14.66 -1.79 6.76
C GLY A 69 13.34 -1.12 6.39
N VAL A 70 13.19 0.18 6.69
CA VAL A 70 11.95 0.95 6.43
C VAL A 70 12.27 2.27 5.72
N MET A 71 11.31 2.82 4.98
CA MET A 71 11.47 4.12 4.33
C MET A 71 11.11 5.25 5.30
N ARG A 72 11.83 6.37 5.20
CA ARG A 72 11.58 7.56 6.03
C ARG A 72 10.17 8.12 5.79
N ASP A 73 9.48 8.41 6.89
CA ASP A 73 8.14 8.98 7.02
C ASP A 73 7.03 8.18 6.33
N ASP A 74 7.32 6.93 5.95
CA ASP A 74 6.39 6.03 5.27
C ASP A 74 5.40 5.35 6.24
N VAL A 75 4.23 4.98 5.73
CA VAL A 75 3.17 4.30 6.50
C VAL A 75 3.67 3.04 7.23
N ARG A 76 4.58 2.27 6.62
CA ARG A 76 5.16 1.05 7.22
C ARG A 76 6.07 1.40 8.39
N GLN A 77 6.83 2.48 8.31
CA GLN A 77 7.65 2.96 9.43
C GLN A 77 6.77 3.40 10.59
N GLN A 78 5.75 4.24 10.32
CA GLN A 78 4.84 4.75 11.35
C GLN A 78 4.08 3.61 12.02
N TYR A 79 3.59 2.64 11.24
CA TYR A 79 2.94 1.44 11.73
C TYR A 79 3.84 0.58 12.62
N LEU A 80 5.04 0.23 12.16
CA LEU A 80 5.94 -0.60 12.96
C LEU A 80 6.38 0.12 14.25
N ARG A 81 6.58 1.45 14.20
CA ARG A 81 6.84 2.25 15.41
C ARG A 81 5.67 2.25 16.38
N SER A 82 4.44 2.44 15.90
CA SER A 82 3.25 2.41 16.77
C SER A 82 3.01 1.03 17.39
N LYS A 83 3.53 -0.03 16.75
CA LYS A 83 3.58 -1.40 17.27
C LYS A 83 4.82 -1.69 18.11
N GLY A 84 5.63 -0.70 18.50
CA GLY A 84 6.75 -0.89 19.43
C GLY A 84 7.98 -1.59 18.85
N PHE A 85 8.22 -1.46 17.54
CA PHE A 85 9.47 -1.92 16.92
C PHE A 85 10.57 -0.88 17.11
N GLU A 86 11.69 -1.29 17.69
CA GLU A 86 12.83 -0.42 17.99
C GLU A 86 14.01 -0.62 17.02
N LYS A 87 14.15 -1.82 16.43
CA LYS A 87 15.24 -2.18 15.52
C LYS A 87 14.97 -1.78 14.06
N LEU A 88 14.59 -0.51 13.85
CA LEU A 88 14.26 0.01 12.51
C LEU A 88 15.46 0.73 11.88
N VAL A 89 15.90 0.26 10.71
CA VAL A 89 16.90 0.93 9.88
C VAL A 89 16.19 1.76 8.82
N VAL A 90 16.30 3.08 8.94
CA VAL A 90 15.59 4.02 8.07
C VAL A 90 16.45 4.36 6.84
N SER A 91 15.88 4.24 5.65
CA SER A 91 16.50 4.67 4.39
C SER A 91 15.61 5.66 3.64
N ALA A 92 16.20 6.41 2.70
CA ALA A 92 15.46 7.37 1.88
C ALA A 92 14.70 6.69 0.74
N GLN A 93 15.22 5.58 0.19
CA GLN A 93 14.63 4.88 -0.95
C GLN A 93 14.33 3.40 -0.62
N PRO A 94 13.29 2.79 -1.20
CA PRO A 94 13.01 1.36 -1.08
C PRO A 94 14.20 0.48 -1.54
N LEU A 95 14.86 0.88 -2.62
CA LEU A 95 16.02 0.18 -3.18
C LEU A 95 17.19 0.07 -2.18
N ASP A 96 17.41 1.09 -1.36
CA ASP A 96 18.47 1.06 -0.34
C ASP A 96 18.16 0.01 0.74
N ASN A 97 16.91 -0.08 1.18
CA ASN A 97 16.48 -1.10 2.14
C ASN A 97 16.59 -2.50 1.52
N PHE A 98 16.24 -2.65 0.25
CA PHE A 98 16.38 -3.92 -0.45
C PHE A 98 17.86 -4.35 -0.56
N ARG A 99 18.76 -3.44 -0.95
CA ARG A 99 20.22 -3.72 -0.97
C ARG A 99 20.78 -4.06 0.42
N LYS A 100 20.27 -3.41 1.47
CA LYS A 100 20.58 -3.76 2.86
C LYS A 100 20.09 -5.16 3.23
N LEU A 101 18.93 -5.59 2.73
CA LEU A 101 18.47 -6.97 2.89
C LEU A 101 19.41 -7.93 2.16
N LEU A 102 19.75 -7.66 0.90
CA LEU A 102 20.61 -8.53 0.09
C LEU A 102 22.00 -8.74 0.72
N SER A 103 22.61 -7.66 1.21
CA SER A 103 23.89 -7.69 1.96
C SER A 103 23.73 -8.20 3.39
N GLY A 104 22.50 -8.22 3.89
CA GLY A 104 22.18 -8.74 5.21
C GLY A 104 22.46 -7.80 6.37
N GLN A 105 22.48 -6.49 6.11
CA GLN A 105 22.49 -5.43 7.11
C GLN A 105 21.13 -5.25 7.80
N VAL A 106 20.05 -5.67 7.14
CA VAL A 106 18.73 -5.83 7.73
C VAL A 106 18.25 -7.24 7.47
N ASP A 107 17.39 -7.73 8.35
CA ASP A 107 16.85 -9.09 8.30
C ASP A 107 15.54 -9.14 7.53
N LEU A 108 14.75 -8.05 7.60
CA LEU A 108 13.42 -7.94 7.02
C LEU A 108 13.22 -6.61 6.30
N VAL A 109 12.36 -6.60 5.29
CA VAL A 109 11.85 -5.37 4.64
C VAL A 109 10.34 -5.50 4.36
N PRO A 110 9.51 -4.49 4.70
CA PRO A 110 8.10 -4.47 4.36
C PRO A 110 7.87 -3.93 2.93
N LEU A 111 7.36 -4.78 2.04
CA LEU A 111 7.11 -4.46 0.63
C LEU A 111 5.72 -4.92 0.19
N THR A 112 5.20 -4.38 -0.90
CA THR A 112 4.12 -5.04 -1.65
C THR A 112 4.71 -6.16 -2.50
N THR A 113 3.87 -7.07 -3.00
CA THR A 113 4.32 -8.12 -3.95
C THR A 113 4.91 -7.52 -5.22
N ASP A 114 4.31 -6.44 -5.73
CA ASP A 114 4.76 -5.76 -6.94
C ASP A 114 6.08 -5.02 -6.72
N ASP A 115 6.23 -4.32 -5.58
CA ASP A 115 7.50 -3.68 -5.19
C ASP A 115 8.62 -4.73 -5.06
N ALA A 116 8.33 -5.88 -4.45
CA ALA A 116 9.30 -6.96 -4.32
C ALA A 116 9.76 -7.48 -5.69
N ALA A 117 8.82 -7.74 -6.61
CA ALA A 117 9.13 -8.18 -7.97
C ALA A 117 9.93 -7.13 -8.75
N MET A 118 9.56 -5.86 -8.64
CA MET A 118 10.27 -4.73 -9.25
C MET A 118 11.71 -4.63 -8.74
N LEU A 119 11.90 -4.67 -7.42
CA LEU A 119 13.21 -4.55 -6.78
C LEU A 119 14.12 -5.74 -7.09
N CYS A 120 13.58 -6.97 -7.16
CA CYS A 120 14.32 -8.13 -7.67
C CYS A 120 14.83 -7.88 -9.09
N LYS A 121 13.95 -7.44 -10.00
CA LYS A 121 14.29 -7.14 -11.39
C LYS A 121 15.35 -6.05 -11.49
N GLU A 122 15.19 -4.95 -10.75
CA GLU A 122 16.11 -3.81 -10.76
C GLU A 122 17.51 -4.17 -10.22
N THR A 123 17.59 -5.08 -9.26
CA THR A 123 18.87 -5.52 -8.68
C THR A 123 19.47 -6.76 -9.32
N GLY A 124 18.77 -7.39 -10.27
CA GLY A 124 19.17 -8.68 -10.86
C GLY A 124 19.13 -9.84 -9.85
N PHE A 125 18.39 -9.70 -8.75
CA PHE A 125 18.24 -10.73 -7.73
C PHE A 125 17.15 -11.73 -8.12
N ASP A 126 17.41 -13.03 -7.95
CA ASP A 126 16.39 -14.05 -8.18
C ASP A 126 15.30 -13.96 -7.10
N CYS A 127 14.11 -13.52 -7.51
CA CYS A 127 12.97 -13.36 -6.61
C CYS A 127 12.50 -14.69 -6.01
N ALA A 128 12.89 -15.84 -6.58
CA ALA A 128 12.67 -17.14 -5.96
C ALA A 128 13.43 -17.30 -4.64
N ASP A 129 14.50 -16.55 -4.41
CA ASP A 129 15.27 -16.55 -3.14
C ASP A 129 14.75 -15.52 -2.12
N LEU A 130 13.71 -14.76 -2.46
CA LEU A 130 12.99 -13.90 -1.55
C LEU A 130 11.79 -14.66 -0.96
N GLN A 131 11.61 -14.58 0.36
CA GLN A 131 10.50 -15.23 1.04
C GLN A 131 9.65 -14.21 1.80
N ARG A 132 8.37 -14.17 1.46
CA ARG A 132 7.33 -13.54 2.28
C ARG A 132 7.13 -14.34 3.57
N VAL A 133 7.23 -13.68 4.73
CA VAL A 133 7.08 -14.35 6.04
C VAL A 133 5.88 -13.90 6.84
N LEU A 134 5.42 -12.66 6.68
CA LEU A 134 4.28 -12.13 7.44
C LEU A 134 3.55 -11.05 6.66
N THR A 135 2.22 -11.04 6.68
CA THR A 135 1.40 -9.91 6.18
C THR A 135 1.17 -8.90 7.30
N LEU A 136 1.29 -7.61 7.00
CA LEU A 136 1.00 -6.52 7.92
C LEU A 136 -0.44 -6.04 7.69
N ASP A 137 -1.43 -6.84 8.12
CA ASP A 137 -2.84 -6.61 7.81
C ASP A 137 -3.34 -5.23 8.25
N GLU A 138 -2.97 -4.79 9.45
CA GLU A 138 -3.37 -3.48 9.98
C GLU A 138 -2.73 -2.29 9.25
N ALA A 139 -1.59 -2.50 8.60
CA ALA A 139 -0.95 -1.48 7.75
C ALA A 139 -1.47 -1.51 6.31
N SER A 140 -2.09 -2.63 5.91
CA SER A 140 -2.64 -2.83 4.59
C SER A 140 -3.96 -2.07 4.47
N THR A 141 -4.15 -1.33 3.37
CA THR A 141 -5.31 -0.48 3.18
C THR A 141 -5.90 -0.66 1.79
N GLY A 142 -7.22 -0.66 1.72
CA GLY A 142 -7.92 -0.46 0.46
C GLY A 142 -7.69 0.97 -0.04
N LEU A 143 -7.46 1.10 -1.34
CA LEU A 143 -7.50 2.35 -2.08
C LEU A 143 -8.82 2.44 -2.82
N TYR A 144 -9.50 3.57 -2.65
CA TYR A 144 -10.87 3.74 -3.10
C TYR A 144 -10.99 4.88 -4.11
N MET A 145 -12.12 4.87 -4.81
CA MET A 145 -12.73 6.07 -5.37
C MET A 145 -13.65 6.70 -4.33
N ALA A 146 -13.63 8.01 -4.19
CA ALA A 146 -14.47 8.71 -3.25
C ALA A 146 -14.97 10.04 -3.83
N TYR A 147 -16.24 10.36 -3.62
CA TYR A 147 -16.80 11.65 -3.97
C TYR A 147 -16.71 12.64 -2.80
N SER A 148 -16.58 13.92 -3.12
CA SER A 148 -16.83 15.03 -2.20
C SER A 148 -18.17 14.88 -1.48
N ARG A 149 -18.27 15.29 -0.21
CA ARG A 149 -19.50 15.16 0.61
C ARG A 149 -20.69 15.96 0.08
N GLN A 150 -20.43 16.98 -0.73
CA GLN A 150 -21.48 17.80 -1.35
C GLN A 150 -22.03 17.18 -2.65
N THR A 151 -21.50 16.04 -3.10
CA THR A 151 -22.02 15.34 -4.29
C THR A 151 -23.39 14.70 -3.99
N PRO A 152 -24.42 14.92 -4.82
CA PRO A 152 -25.71 14.26 -4.67
C PRO A 152 -25.58 12.73 -4.61
N LEU A 153 -26.27 12.10 -3.65
CA LEU A 153 -26.18 10.65 -3.44
C LEU A 153 -26.58 9.83 -4.66
N GLU A 154 -27.48 10.33 -5.51
CA GLU A 154 -27.87 9.67 -6.75
C GLU A 154 -26.66 9.47 -7.69
N VAL A 155 -25.78 10.49 -7.81
CA VAL A 155 -24.56 10.40 -8.62
C VAL A 155 -23.61 9.36 -8.03
N VAL A 156 -23.43 9.37 -6.71
CA VAL A 156 -22.61 8.39 -5.99
C VAL A 156 -23.12 6.97 -6.23
N GLN A 157 -24.43 6.75 -6.11
CA GLN A 157 -25.06 5.44 -6.30
C GLN A 157 -24.94 4.95 -7.75
N ARG A 158 -25.11 5.83 -8.74
CA ARG A 158 -24.92 5.49 -10.15
C ARG A 158 -23.49 5.03 -10.42
N THR A 159 -22.48 5.73 -9.88
CA THR A 159 -21.08 5.32 -9.99
C THR A 159 -20.82 4.00 -9.28
N ARG A 160 -21.32 3.81 -8.05
CA ARG A 160 -21.21 2.54 -7.30
C ARG A 160 -21.72 1.36 -8.13
N GLN A 161 -22.95 1.46 -8.65
CA GLN A 161 -23.57 0.40 -9.44
C GLN A 161 -22.84 0.12 -10.75
N ALA A 162 -22.34 1.16 -11.43
CA ALA A 162 -21.53 0.98 -12.64
C ALA A 162 -20.20 0.29 -12.31
N PHE A 163 -19.53 0.73 -11.24
CA PHE A 163 -18.23 0.20 -10.85
C PHE A 163 -18.30 -1.25 -10.38
N GLU A 164 -19.30 -1.61 -9.56
CA GLU A 164 -19.50 -2.99 -9.12
C GLU A 164 -19.77 -3.94 -10.30
N ARG A 165 -20.50 -3.50 -11.33
CA ARG A 165 -20.66 -4.26 -12.58
C ARG A 165 -19.33 -4.49 -13.29
N LEU A 166 -18.53 -3.44 -13.47
CA LEU A 166 -17.20 -3.54 -14.09
C LEU A 166 -16.24 -4.44 -13.29
N LYS A 167 -16.34 -4.44 -11.95
CA LYS A 167 -15.59 -5.37 -11.08
C LYS A 167 -16.05 -6.81 -11.29
N ALA A 168 -17.36 -7.06 -11.28
CA ALA A 168 -17.92 -8.40 -11.49
C ALA A 168 -17.55 -8.97 -12.87
N GLU A 169 -17.46 -8.13 -13.90
CA GLU A 169 -17.00 -8.50 -15.25
C GLU A 169 -15.47 -8.68 -15.36
N GLY A 170 -14.72 -8.43 -14.28
CA GLY A 170 -13.27 -8.51 -14.22
C GLY A 170 -12.53 -7.45 -15.03
N ILE A 171 -13.23 -6.43 -15.54
CA ILE A 171 -12.63 -5.35 -16.37
C ILE A 171 -11.64 -4.56 -15.53
N VAL A 172 -12.00 -4.21 -14.29
CA VAL A 172 -11.14 -3.45 -13.39
C VAL A 172 -9.79 -4.15 -13.18
N LYS A 173 -9.81 -5.46 -12.90
CA LYS A 173 -8.60 -6.28 -12.73
C LYS A 173 -7.73 -6.27 -13.99
N ARG A 174 -8.32 -6.56 -15.15
CA ARG A 174 -7.59 -6.61 -16.43
C ARG A 174 -6.96 -5.27 -16.80
N THR A 175 -7.61 -4.15 -16.51
CA THR A 175 -7.08 -2.82 -16.81
C THR A 175 -5.90 -2.48 -15.91
N MET A 176 -5.94 -2.85 -14.63
CA MET A 176 -4.82 -2.62 -13.71
C MET A 176 -3.57 -3.44 -14.09
N GLU A 177 -3.74 -4.69 -14.52
CA GLU A 177 -2.64 -5.57 -14.93
C GLU A 177 -1.94 -5.13 -16.23
N ARG A 178 -2.62 -4.37 -17.09
CA ARG A 178 -2.06 -3.86 -18.36
C ARG A 178 -1.25 -2.57 -18.23
N GLY A 179 -1.39 -1.87 -17.11
CA GLY A 179 -0.71 -0.59 -16.85
C GLY A 179 0.57 -0.72 -16.03
N SER A 180 0.98 -1.94 -15.67
CA SER A 180 2.21 -2.28 -14.94
C SER A 180 3.27 -2.80 -15.90
#